data_AF-A0A8S0S7N9-F1
#
_entry.id   AF-A0A8S0S7N9-F1
#
_cell.length_a   1.000
_cell.length_b   1.000
_cell.length_c   1.000
_cell.angle_alpha   90.00
_cell.angle_beta   90.00
_cell.angle_gamma   90.00
#
_symmetry.space_group_name_H-M   'P 1'
#
loop_
_entity.id
_entity.type
_entity.pdbx_description
1 polymer ?
#
loop_
_entity_poly.entity_id
_entity_poly.type
_entity_poly.pdbx_seq_one_letter_code
_entity_poly.pdbx_strand_id
1 'polypeptide(L)'
;MNLIEELKKISRGILMKERIMYEDCRKNHAASIGKYVVDGCCKFMPAGEEGSHGALKCAACNCHRNFHRKVVHQFLTYGDCSSKSSIPK
;
A
#
# COMPACT_ATOMS: atom_id res chain seq x y z
N MET A 1 -34.97 23.48 -3.71
CA MET A 1 -33.52 23.19 -3.70
C MET A 1 -33.18 22.57 -5.04
N ASN A 2 -32.14 23.07 -5.73
CA ASN A 2 -31.89 22.67 -7.12
C ASN A 2 -31.01 21.43 -7.15
N LEU A 3 -31.42 20.38 -7.86
CA LEU A 3 -30.70 19.10 -7.97
C LEU A 3 -29.24 19.27 -8.45
N ILE A 4 -28.98 20.34 -9.20
CA ILE A 4 -27.65 20.72 -9.71
C ILE A 4 -26.73 21.23 -8.58
N GLU A 5 -27.26 21.90 -7.56
CA GLU A 5 -26.48 22.38 -6.41
C GLU A 5 -26.11 21.23 -5.45
N GLU A 6 -26.99 20.23 -5.32
CA GLU A 6 -26.75 18.99 -4.57
C GLU A 6 -25.59 18.19 -5.18
N LEU A 7 -25.58 17.98 -6.50
CA LEU A 7 -24.50 17.28 -7.21
C LEU A 7 -23.15 17.97 -7.08
N LYS A 8 -23.12 19.31 -7.09
CA LYS A 8 -21.90 20.12 -6.89
C LYS A 8 -21.40 20.12 -5.43
N LYS A 9 -22.25 19.80 -4.45
CA LYS A 9 -21.83 19.59 -3.04
C LYS A 9 -21.20 18.21 -2.86
N ILE A 10 -21.78 17.18 -3.51
CA ILE A 10 -21.24 15.81 -3.51
C ILE A 10 -19.84 15.78 -4.13
N SER A 11 -19.63 16.41 -5.29
CA SER A 11 -18.32 16.43 -5.95
C SER A 11 -17.22 17.15 -5.16
N ARG A 12 -17.60 18.13 -4.31
CA ARG A 12 -16.68 18.85 -3.42
C ARG A 12 -16.29 18.04 -2.18
N GLY A 13 -17.07 17.02 -1.82
CA GLY A 13 -16.82 16.14 -0.68
C GLY A 13 -16.10 14.83 -1.03
N ILE A 14 -15.90 14.51 -2.30
CA ILE A 14 -15.22 13.29 -2.75
C ILE A 14 -13.73 13.61 -2.96
N LEU A 15 -12.87 13.09 -2.09
CA LEU A 15 -11.43 13.10 -2.29
C LEU A 15 -10.99 11.73 -2.81
N MET A 16 -10.34 11.70 -3.98
CA MET A 16 -9.65 10.51 -4.45
C MET A 16 -8.30 10.43 -3.73
N LYS A 17 -8.10 9.39 -2.92
CA LYS A 17 -6.84 9.14 -2.24
C LYS A 17 -6.17 7.90 -2.78
N GLU A 18 -4.87 8.02 -3.03
CA GLU A 18 -4.02 6.91 -3.45
C GLU A 18 -3.24 6.36 -2.25
N ARG A 19 -3.22 5.04 -2.08
CA ARG A 19 -2.30 4.34 -1.17
C ARG A 19 -1.41 3.43 -1.97
N ILE A 20 -0.12 3.53 -1.73
CA ILE A 20 0.87 2.61 -2.26
C ILE A 20 0.96 1.41 -1.32
N MET A 21 0.79 0.21 -1.86
CA MET A 21 1.00 -1.05 -1.17
C MET A 21 2.04 -1.89 -1.92
N TYR A 22 2.74 -2.74 -1.20
CA TYR A 22 3.71 -3.68 -1.77
C TYR A 22 3.21 -5.10 -1.52
N GLU A 23 3.07 -5.90 -2.57
CA GLU A 23 2.48 -7.24 -2.51
C GLU A 23 3.57 -8.32 -2.53
N ASP A 24 3.59 -9.13 -3.58
CA ASP A 24 4.44 -10.27 -3.78
C ASP A 24 5.90 -9.89 -4.05
N CYS A 25 6.84 -10.60 -3.43
CA CYS A 25 8.27 -10.47 -3.72
C CYS A 25 8.57 -11.07 -5.10
N ARG A 26 9.33 -10.35 -5.94
CA ARG A 26 9.77 -10.76 -7.28
C ARG A 26 11.29 -10.92 -7.40
N LYS A 27 12.01 -10.97 -6.27
CA LYS A 27 13.46 -11.24 -6.27
C LYS A 27 13.69 -12.70 -6.67
N ASN A 28 14.69 -12.95 -7.52
CA ASN A 28 15.22 -14.31 -7.69
C ASN A 28 16.20 -14.62 -6.55
N HIS A 29 15.78 -15.47 -5.61
CA HIS A 29 16.58 -15.89 -4.46
C HIS A 29 17.67 -16.90 -4.83
N ALA A 30 17.52 -17.59 -5.96
CA ALA A 30 18.46 -18.60 -6.43
C ALA A 30 19.38 -18.08 -7.55
N ALA A 31 19.40 -16.76 -7.78
CA ALA A 31 20.21 -16.14 -8.83
C ALA A 31 21.71 -16.47 -8.66
N SER A 32 22.21 -16.52 -7.42
CA SER A 32 23.61 -16.82 -7.12
C SER A 32 24.04 -18.24 -7.52
N ILE A 33 23.10 -19.18 -7.60
CA ILE A 33 23.35 -20.57 -8.00
C ILE A 33 22.91 -20.86 -9.44
N GLY A 34 22.64 -19.82 -10.23
CA GLY A 34 22.21 -19.93 -11.63
C GLY A 34 20.81 -20.51 -11.80
N LYS A 35 19.99 -20.54 -10.74
CA LYS A 35 18.61 -21.03 -10.78
C LYS A 35 17.62 -19.88 -10.67
N TYR A 36 16.34 -20.19 -10.83
CA TYR A 36 15.25 -19.23 -10.69
C TYR A 36 14.26 -19.71 -9.64
N VAL A 37 14.27 -19.05 -8.47
CA VAL A 37 13.32 -19.30 -7.38
C VAL A 37 12.90 -17.97 -6.80
N VAL A 38 11.60 -17.71 -6.79
CA VAL A 38 11.01 -16.52 -6.19
C VAL A 38 10.34 -16.94 -4.87
N ASP A 39 10.92 -16.52 -3.75
CA ASP A 39 10.54 -16.91 -2.38
C ASP A 39 9.10 -16.49 -1.98
N GLY A 40 8.47 -15.60 -2.78
CA GLY A 40 7.02 -15.54 -2.92
C GLY A 40 6.21 -15.32 -1.64
N CYS A 41 6.60 -14.38 -0.77
CA CYS A 41 5.67 -13.91 0.27
C CYS A 41 4.45 -13.21 -0.38
N CYS A 42 3.25 -13.41 0.15
CA CYS A 42 2.01 -12.90 -0.46
C CYS A 42 1.80 -11.38 -0.32
N LYS A 43 2.39 -10.78 0.71
CA LYS A 43 2.28 -9.36 1.02
C LYS A 43 3.54 -8.86 1.70
N PHE A 44 3.97 -7.65 1.39
CA PHE A 44 5.05 -7.00 2.11
C PHE A 44 4.63 -6.73 3.56
N MET A 45 5.46 -7.21 4.50
CA MET A 45 5.32 -6.92 5.91
C MET A 45 6.59 -6.23 6.39
N PRO A 46 6.57 -4.95 6.81
CA PRO A 46 7.76 -4.28 7.30
C PRO A 46 8.32 -4.99 8.53
N ALA A 47 9.64 -5.16 8.59
CA ALA A 47 10.31 -5.79 9.72
C ALA A 47 10.59 -4.82 10.90
N GLY A 48 10.31 -3.53 10.74
CA GLY A 48 10.52 -2.51 11.77
C GLY A 48 9.53 -1.35 11.67
N GLU A 49 9.68 -0.38 12.56
CA GLU A 49 8.79 0.77 12.70
C GLU A 49 8.83 1.72 11.50
N GLU A 50 7.73 2.43 11.25
CA GLU A 50 7.64 3.41 10.16
C GLU A 50 8.77 4.44 10.23
N GLY A 51 9.40 4.73 9.08
CA GLY A 51 10.56 5.61 9.00
C GLY A 51 11.91 4.96 9.33
N SER A 52 11.94 3.76 9.92
CA SER A 52 13.19 3.03 10.18
C SER A 52 13.73 2.34 8.93
N HIS A 53 15.02 1.98 8.95
CA HIS A 53 15.61 1.09 7.94
C HIS A 53 14.94 -0.30 7.92
N GLY A 54 14.45 -0.76 9.08
CA GLY A 54 13.73 -2.02 9.22
C GLY A 54 12.41 -2.04 8.46
N ALA A 55 11.70 -0.91 8.42
CA ALA A 55 10.44 -0.79 7.65
C ALA A 55 10.62 -0.94 6.14
N LEU A 56 11.85 -0.83 5.63
CA LEU A 56 12.13 -0.99 4.20
C LEU A 56 12.38 -2.45 3.81
N LYS A 57 12.49 -3.37 4.77
CA LYS A 57 12.74 -4.80 4.56
C LYS A 57 11.51 -5.63 4.92
N CYS A 58 11.29 -6.69 4.17
CA CYS A 58 10.22 -7.63 4.42
C CYS A 58 10.59 -8.58 5.58
N ALA A 59 9.71 -8.71 6.57
CA ALA A 59 9.88 -9.63 7.69
C ALA A 59 9.89 -11.11 7.26
N ALA A 60 9.26 -11.45 6.13
CA ALA A 60 9.15 -12.83 5.63
C ALA A 60 10.38 -13.26 4.80
N CYS A 61 10.75 -12.48 3.79
CA CYS A 61 11.82 -12.85 2.83
C CYS A 61 13.11 -12.01 2.96
N ASN A 62 13.17 -11.10 3.94
CA ASN A 62 14.26 -10.15 4.19
C ASN A 62 14.67 -9.29 2.97
N CYS A 63 13.84 -9.24 1.93
CA CYS A 63 14.08 -8.43 0.75
C CYS A 63 13.63 -6.99 0.98
N HIS A 64 14.30 -6.06 0.30
CA HIS A 64 13.86 -4.67 0.29
C HIS A 64 12.50 -4.54 -0.42
N ARG A 65 11.64 -3.60 0.01
CA ARG A 65 10.31 -3.35 -0.58
C ARG A 65 10.33 -3.14 -2.09
N ASN A 66 11.45 -2.68 -2.65
CA ASN A 66 11.62 -2.49 -4.10
C ASN A 66 11.58 -3.79 -4.90
N PHE A 67 11.88 -4.93 -4.27
CA PHE A 67 11.71 -6.24 -4.90
C PHE A 67 10.26 -6.71 -4.88
N HIS A 68 9.38 -6.04 -4.15
CA HIS A 68 7.96 -6.36 -4.13
C HIS A 68 7.21 -5.57 -5.18
N ARG A 69 6.17 -6.18 -5.75
CA ARG A 69 5.30 -5.50 -6.71
C ARG A 69 4.59 -4.32 -6.03
N LYS A 70 4.78 -3.11 -6.58
CA LYS A 70 4.13 -1.88 -6.13
C LYS A 70 2.74 -1.81 -6.75
N VAL A 71 1.71 -1.70 -5.90
CA VAL A 71 0.30 -1.55 -6.31
C VAL A 71 -0.22 -0.23 -5.77
N VAL A 72 -0.91 0.53 -6.62
CA VAL A 72 -1.59 1.77 -6.24
C VAL A 72 -3.08 1.44 -6.08
N HIS A 73 -3.58 1.53 -4.86
CA HIS A 73 -5.01 1.45 -4.61
C HIS A 73 -5.58 2.86 -4.56
N GLN A 74 -6.55 3.12 -5.45
CA GLN A 74 -7.38 4.31 -5.41
C GLN A 74 -8.62 4.00 -4.58
N PHE A 75 -8.92 4.85 -3.60
CA PHE A 75 -10.14 4.75 -2.82
C PHE A 75 -10.76 6.14 -2.70
N LEU A 76 -12.08 6.15 -2.82
CA LEU A 76 -12.89 7.33 -2.58
C LEU A 76 -12.95 7.52 -1.06
N THR A 77 -12.55 8.69 -0.58
CA THR A 77 -12.84 9.11 0.79
C THR A 77 -13.88 10.22 0.73
N TYR A 78 -15.01 10.01 1.39
CA TYR A 78 -15.98 11.07 1.63
C TYR A 78 -15.46 11.92 2.78
N GLY A 79 -15.45 13.24 2.60
CA GLY A 79 -14.94 14.19 3.59
C GLY A 79 -15.81 14.25 4.84
N ASP A 80 -15.62 13.32 5.77
CA ASP A 80 -16.23 13.38 7.09
C ASP A 80 -15.36 14.25 8.01
N CYS A 81 -15.93 15.35 8.49
CA CYS A 81 -15.35 16.19 9.53
C CYS A 81 -15.34 15.41 10.86
N SER A 82 -14.15 15.20 11.42
CA SER A 82 -13.85 14.59 12.73
C SER A 82 -14.17 13.11 12.93
N SER A 83 -13.18 12.24 12.73
CA SER A 83 -12.53 11.45 13.79
C SER A 83 -11.56 10.42 13.21
N LYS A 84 -10.47 10.18 13.94
CA LYS A 84 -9.36 9.29 13.56
C LYS A 84 -9.88 7.91 13.15
N SER A 85 -9.71 7.51 11.88
CA SER A 85 -9.73 6.09 11.53
C SER A 85 -8.32 5.53 11.75
N SER A 86 -8.19 4.89 12.91
CA SER A 86 -7.17 3.89 13.18
C SER A 86 -7.14 2.87 12.03
N ILE A 87 -5.97 2.71 11.42
CA ILE A 87 -5.66 1.49 10.67
C ILE A 87 -5.51 0.40 11.74
N PRO A 88 -6.22 -0.75 11.66
CA PRO A 88 -6.10 -1.78 12.67
C PRO A 88 -4.71 -2.43 12.62
N LYS A 89 -3.95 -2.27 13.71
CA LYS A 89 -3.27 -3.32 14.46
C LYS A 89 -2.92 -2.80 15.85
#